data_AF-A0A382YHC2-F1
#
_entry.id   AF-A0A382YHC2-F1
#
_cell.length_a   1.000
_cell.length_b   1.000
_cell.length_c   1.000
_cell.angle_alpha   90.00
_cell.angle_beta   90.00
_cell.angle_gamma   90.00
#
_symmetry.space_group_name_H-M   'P 1'
#
loop_
_entity.id
_entity.type
_entity.pdbx_description
1 polymer ?
#
loop_
_entity_poly.entity_id
_entity_poly.type
_entity_poly.pdbx_seq_one_letter_code
_entity_poly.pdbx_strand_id
1 'polypeptide(L)' 'MLFEPCNYADQKARIMVVGIGGAGGNALNRMIEDGLKDVEFVAINT' A
#
# COMPACT_ATOMS: atom_id res chain seq x y z
N MET A 1 -28.23 5.94 24.27
CA MET A 1 -26.93 5.52 23.72
C MET A 1 -26.41 6.72 22.95
N LEU A 2 -25.38 7.40 23.47
CA LEU A 2 -24.75 8.55 22.80
C LEU A 2 -23.90 7.98 21.66
N PHE A 3 -24.15 8.44 20.43
CA PHE A 3 -23.28 8.16 19.30
C PHE A 3 -22.02 9.01 19.44
N GLU A 4 -20.85 8.38 19.59
CA GLU A 4 -19.58 9.03 19.30
C GLU A 4 -19.33 8.93 17.80
N PRO A 5 -19.17 10.06 17.07
CA PRO A 5 -18.69 9.99 15.70
C PRO A 5 -17.25 9.46 15.73
N CYS A 6 -17.03 8.29 15.13
CA CYS A 6 -15.71 7.73 14.94
C CYS A 6 -14.86 8.77 14.18
N ASN A 7 -13.65 9.06 14.66
CA ASN A 7 -12.78 10.05 14.04
C ASN A 7 -12.43 9.59 12.62
N TYR A 8 -12.68 10.42 11.60
CA TYR A 8 -12.33 10.13 10.21
C TYR A 8 -10.84 9.82 10.02
N ALA A 9 -9.97 10.31 10.90
CA ALA A 9 -8.54 9.99 10.89
C ALA A 9 -8.26 8.49 11.10
N ASP A 10 -9.15 7.77 11.77
CA ASP A 10 -9.00 6.34 12.07
C ASP A 10 -9.46 5.45 10.91
N GLN A 11 -10.10 6.04 9.88
CA GLN A 11 -10.64 5.33 8.72
C GLN A 11 -9.70 5.37 7.50
N LYS A 12 -8.38 5.40 7.71
CA LYS A 12 -7.42 5.38 6.59
C LYS A 12 -7.45 4.03 5.87
N ALA A 13 -7.53 4.09 4.54
CA ALA A 13 -7.39 2.90 3.70
C ALA A 13 -5.97 2.34 3.83
N ARG A 14 -5.85 1.03 4.07
CA ARG A 14 -4.57 0.31 4.01
C ARG A 14 -4.35 -0.13 2.57
N ILE A 15 -3.36 0.44 1.90
CA ILE A 15 -3.06 0.14 0.51
C ILE A 15 -1.90 -0.84 0.45
N MET A 16 -2.08 -1.93 -0.29
CA MET A 16 -1.05 -2.93 -0.56
C MET A 16 -0.85 -3.04 -2.06
N VAL A 17 0.41 -3.07 -2.50
CA VAL A 17 0.80 -3.22 -3.90
C VAL A 17 1.61 -4.49 -4.03
N VAL A 18 1.10 -5.44 -4.81
CA VAL A 18 1.74 -6.75 -5.01
C VAL A 18 2.28 -6.84 -6.44
N GLY A 19 3.60 -6.99 -6.56
CA GLY A 19 4.29 -7.21 -7.83
C GLY A 19 4.59 -8.70 -8.02
N ILE A 20 4.11 -9.27 -9.11
CA ILE A 20 4.32 -10.70 -9.43
C ILE A 20 5.31 -10.84 -10.59
N GLY A 21 6.31 -11.70 -10.42
CA GLY A 21 7.36 -11.95 -11.41
C GLY A 21 8.36 -10.79 -11.56
N GLY A 22 9.38 -11.00 -12.40
CA GLY A 22 10.48 -10.04 -12.56
C GLY A 22 10.02 -8.65 -13.04
N ALA A 23 9.02 -8.59 -13.93
CA ALA A 23 8.43 -7.32 -14.36
C ALA A 23 7.69 -6.61 -13.23
N GLY A 24 6.98 -7.37 -12.37
CA GLY A 24 6.32 -6.85 -11.18
C GLY A 24 7.32 -6.28 -10.17
N GLY A 25 8.42 -6.99 -9.92
CA GLY A 25 9.51 -6.49 -9.06
C GLY A 25 10.12 -5.18 -9.57
N ASN A 26 10.35 -5.07 -10.88
CA ASN A 26 10.86 -3.82 -11.48
C ASN A 26 9.88 -2.65 -11.34
N ALA A 27 8.58 -2.90 -11.49
CA ALA A 27 7.56 -1.87 -11.28
C ALA A 27 7.52 -1.39 -9.81
N LEU A 28 7.64 -2.32 -8.86
CA LEU A 28 7.73 -2.00 -7.43
C LEU A 28 8.97 -1.13 -7.13
N ASN A 29 10.13 -1.50 -7.66
CA ASN A 29 11.36 -0.72 -7.47
C ASN A 29 11.19 0.73 -7.96
N ARG A 30 10.54 0.90 -9.12
CA ARG A 30 10.23 2.23 -9.65
C ARG A 30 9.30 3.03 -8.74
N MET A 31 8.27 2.39 -8.19
CA MET A 31 7.34 3.04 -7.25
C MET A 31 8.05 3.46 -5.94
N ILE A 32 9.01 2.67 -5.48
CA ILE A 32 9.83 2.98 -4.31
C ILE A 32 10.76 4.16 -4.60
N GLU A 33 11.45 4.15 -5.74
CA GLU A 33 12.33 5.25 -6.18
C GLU A 33 11.58 6.57 -6.38
N ASP A 34 10.36 6.51 -6.93
CA ASP A 34 9.48 7.67 -7.08
C ASP A 34 8.87 8.15 -5.75
N GLY A 35 9.19 7.47 -4.64
CA GLY A 35 8.87 7.91 -3.29
C GLY A 35 7.40 7.76 -2.92
N LEU A 36 6.70 6.76 -3.48
CA LEU A 36 5.31 6.47 -3.11
C LEU A 36 5.23 6.06 -1.63
N LYS A 37 4.38 6.76 -0.87
CA LYS A 37 4.22 6.61 0.58
C LYS A 37 2.87 5.98 0.93
N ASP A 38 2.74 5.56 2.20
CA ASP A 38 1.51 5.00 2.77
C ASP A 38 0.97 3.76 2.04
N VAL A 39 1.89 3.00 1.43
CA VAL A 39 1.62 1.74 0.75
C VAL A 39 2.55 0.65 1.26
N GLU A 40 2.05 -0.58 1.34
CA GLU A 40 2.84 -1.78 1.62
C GLU A 40 3.21 -2.48 0.31
N PHE A 41 4.49 -2.69 0.05
CA PHE A 41 4.97 -3.34 -1.17
C PHE A 41 5.29 -4.81 -0.92
N VAL A 42 4.80 -5.70 -1.78
CA VAL A 42 5.04 -7.14 -1.71
C VAL A 42 5.48 -7.66 -3.08
N ALA A 43 6.65 -8.28 -3.17
CA ALA A 43 7.13 -8.94 -4.38
C ALA A 43 6.95 -10.46 -4.28
N ILE A 44 6.38 -11.09 -5.30
CA ILE A 44 6.21 -12.54 -5.40
C ILE A 44 6.92 -13.04 -6.65
N ASN A 45 7.92 -13.89 -6.47
CA ASN A 45 8.69 -14.54 -7.53
C ASN A 45 8.78 -16.05 -7.26
N THR A 46 8.98 -16.85 -8.30
CA THR A 46 9.35 -18.28 -8.18
C THR A 46 10.74 -18.45 -7.60
#